data_AF-V6HP65-F1
#
_entry.id   AF-V6HP65-F1
#
_cell.length_a   1.000
_cell.length_b   1.000
_cell.length_c   1.000
_cell.angle_alpha   90.00
_cell.angle_beta   90.00
_cell.angle_gamma   90.00
#
_symmetry.space_group_name_H-M   'P 1'
#
loop_
_entity.id
_entity.type
_entity.pdbx_description
1 polymer ?
#
loop_
_entity_poly.entity_id
_entity_poly.type
_entity_poly.pdbx_seq_one_letter_code
_entity_poly.pdbx_strand_id
1 'polypeptide(L)' 'MPEPESKKPKEASPWELAGLGMEFCFILVGSIFIGNYLDSKFGFSPFGILGGSVIGFTYGIYYILYRVAKHERGEK' A
#
# COMPACT_ATOMS: atom_id res chain seq x y z
N MET A 1 -24.55 11.03 -35.99
CA MET A 1 -23.40 11.23 -35.08
C MET A 1 -23.54 10.18 -33.99
N PRO A 2 -22.62 9.23 -33.83
CA PRO A 2 -22.66 8.35 -32.67
C PRO A 2 -22.30 9.17 -31.42
N GLU A 3 -23.13 9.10 -30.39
CA GLU A 3 -22.90 9.76 -29.11
C GLU A 3 -21.66 9.17 -28.41
N PRO A 4 -20.90 9.97 -27.63
CA PRO A 4 -19.75 9.45 -26.90
C PRO A 4 -20.22 8.44 -25.85
N GLU A 5 -19.86 7.16 -26.02
CA GLU A 5 -20.10 6.11 -25.05
C GLU A 5 -19.55 6.53 -23.68
N SER A 6 -20.47 6.84 -22.77
CA SER A 6 -20.20 7.05 -21.35
C SER A 6 -19.46 5.82 -20.82
N LYS A 7 -18.14 5.96 -20.62
CA LYS A 7 -17.32 4.96 -19.94
C LYS A 7 -17.86 4.84 -18.51
N LYS A 8 -18.72 3.83 -18.28
CA LYS A 8 -19.16 3.47 -16.94
C LYS A 8 -17.93 3.35 -16.03
N PRO A 9 -17.95 3.92 -14.82
CA PRO A 9 -16.86 3.72 -13.87
C PRO A 9 -16.68 2.22 -13.69
N LYS A 10 -15.48 1.70 -13.98
CA LYS A 10 -15.14 0.32 -13.67
C LYS A 10 -15.26 0.17 -12.16
N GLU A 11 -16.32 -0.49 -11.71
CA GLU A 11 -16.44 -0.87 -10.30
C GLU A 11 -15.24 -1.77 -9.97
N ALA A 12 -14.43 -1.35 -9.01
CA ALA A 12 -13.26 -2.11 -8.58
C ALA A 12 -13.72 -3.50 -8.13
N SER A 13 -13.14 -4.56 -8.69
CA SER A 13 -13.53 -5.92 -8.35
C SER A 13 -13.17 -6.21 -6.88
N PRO A 14 -14.00 -6.92 -6.11
CA PRO A 14 -13.69 -7.33 -4.75
C PRO A 14 -12.32 -8.05 -4.62
N TRP A 15 -11.90 -8.75 -5.67
CA TRP A 15 -10.59 -9.41 -5.74
C TRP A 15 -9.43 -8.44 -5.94
N GLU A 16 -9.63 -7.36 -6.69
CA GLU A 16 -8.63 -6.30 -6.86
C GLU A 16 -8.40 -5.56 -5.55
N LEU A 17 -9.48 -5.28 -4.81
CA LEU A 17 -9.41 -4.70 -3.47
C LEU A 17 -8.73 -5.64 -2.46
N ALA A 18 -9.02 -6.95 -2.53
CA ALA A 18 -8.36 -7.94 -1.69
C ALA A 18 -6.86 -8.03 -2.00
N GLY A 19 -6.46 -7.99 -3.28
CA GLY A 19 -5.06 -7.96 -3.70
C GLY A 19 -4.34 -6.71 -3.20
N LEU A 20 -4.97 -5.54 -3.30
CA LEU A 20 -4.45 -4.28 -2.77
C LEU A 20 -4.24 -4.34 -1.24
N GLY A 21 -5.21 -4.88 -0.51
CA GLY A 21 -5.10 -5.10 0.94
C GLY A 21 -3.99 -6.09 1.30
N MET A 22 -3.80 -7.14 0.49
CA MET A 22 -2.72 -8.10 0.67
C MET A 22 -1.35 -7.43 0.50
N GLU A 23 -1.15 -6.61 -0.54
CA GLU A 23 0.07 -5.84 -0.75
C GLU A 23 0.39 -4.94 0.45
N PHE A 24 -0.63 -4.26 0.99
CA PHE A 24 -0.49 -3.44 2.20
C PHE A 24 -0.09 -4.26 3.43
N CYS A 25 -0.70 -5.43 3.63
CA CYS A 25 -0.32 -6.35 4.70
C CYS A 25 1.15 -6.81 4.57
N PHE A 26 1.61 -7.12 3.36
CA PHE A 26 3.01 -7.50 3.12
C PHE A 26 3.97 -6.35 3.44
N ILE A 27 3.64 -5.12 3.04
CA ILE A 27 4.43 -3.93 3.37
C ILE A 27 4.50 -3.75 4.90
N LEU A 28 3.38 -3.84 5.60
CA LEU A 28 3.33 -3.70 7.06
C LEU A 28 4.15 -4.78 7.77
N VAL A 29 3.90 -6.05 7.45
CA VAL A 29 4.60 -7.17 8.08
C VAL A 29 6.10 -7.10 7.79
N GLY A 30 6.49 -6.81 6.54
CA GLY A 30 7.88 -6.63 6.16
C GLY A 30 8.56 -5.49 6.92
N SER A 31 7.88 -4.35 7.06
CA SER A 31 8.41 -3.18 7.77
C SER A 31 8.56 -3.43 9.27
N ILE A 32 7.59 -4.10 9.89
CA ILE A 32 7.65 -4.51 11.30
C ILE A 32 8.77 -5.53 11.52
N PHE A 33 8.90 -6.51 10.61
CA PHE A 33 9.94 -7.53 10.69
C PHE A 33 11.33 -6.91 10.58
N ILE A 34 11.53 -5.99 9.64
CA ILE A 34 12.77 -5.22 9.48
C ILE A 34 13.04 -4.39 10.73
N GLY A 35 12.03 -3.68 11.25
CA GLY A 35 12.12 -2.90 12.47
C GLY A 35 12.52 -3.74 13.68
N ASN A 36 11.94 -4.92 13.82
CA ASN A 36 12.26 -5.88 14.88
C ASN A 36 13.69 -6.44 14.75
N TYR A 37 14.11 -6.75 13.53
CA TYR A 37 15.48 -7.18 13.26
C TYR A 37 16.51 -6.09 13.59
N LEU A 38 16.22 -4.84 13.23
CA LEU A 38 17.04 -3.67 13.58
C LEU A 38 17.10 -3.46 15.09
N ASP A 39 15.98 -3.58 15.80
CA ASP A 39 15.93 -3.49 17.26
C ASP A 39 16.76 -4.58 17.94
N SER A 40 16.67 -5.81 17.45
CA SER A 40 17.44 -6.95 17.95
C SER A 40 18.95 -6.78 17.70
N LYS A 41 19.34 -6.20 16.56
CA LYS A 41 20.75 -6.04 16.17
C LYS A 41 21.43 -4.85 16.84
N PHE A 42 20.75 -3.74 17.02
CA PHE A 42 21.32 -2.50 17.57
C PHE A 42 20.97 -2.27 19.05
N GLY A 43 20.06 -3.08 19.64
CA GLY A 43 19.63 -2.91 21.02
C GLY A 43 18.73 -1.68 21.24
N PHE A 44 18.34 -0.97 20.18
CA PHE A 44 17.46 0.21 20.22
C PHE A 44 15.96 -0.16 20.35
N SER A 45 15.64 -1.28 21.00
CA SER A 45 14.24 -1.65 21.24
C SER A 45 13.54 -0.62 22.15
N PRO A 46 12.34 -0.12 21.82
CA PRO A 46 11.46 -0.54 20.72
C PRO A 46 11.44 0.45 19.52
N PHE A 47 12.48 1.27 19.33
CA PHE A 47 12.47 2.38 18.38
C PHE A 47 12.50 1.96 16.91
N GLY A 48 13.15 0.85 16.57
CA GLY A 48 13.19 0.27 15.23
C GLY A 48 11.87 -0.34 14.81
N ILE A 49 11.16 -1.05 15.70
CA ILE A 49 9.78 -1.50 15.47
C ILE A 49 8.85 -0.30 15.36
N LEU A 50 9.00 0.70 16.24
CA LEU A 50 8.18 1.91 16.21
C LEU A 50 8.37 2.67 14.89
N GLY A 51 9.63 2.90 14.50
CA GLY A 51 10.01 3.55 13.25
C GLY A 51 9.59 2.74 12.03
N GLY A 52 9.84 1.44 12.03
CA GLY A 52 9.41 0.52 10.97
C GLY A 52 7.90 0.50 10.80
N SER A 53 7.13 0.54 11.90
CA SER A 53 5.67 0.60 11.85
C SER A 53 5.18 1.92 11.26
N VAL A 54 5.73 3.06 11.71
CA VAL A 54 5.34 4.39 11.18
C VAL A 54 5.70 4.51 9.70
N ILE A 55 6.91 4.09 9.31
CA ILE A 55 7.36 4.13 7.91
C ILE A 55 6.52 3.19 7.06
N GLY A 56 6.33 1.94 7.48
CA GLY A 56 5.56 0.94 6.76
C GLY A 56 4.09 1.34 6.58
N PHE A 57 3.47 1.91 7.60
CA PHE A 57 2.10 2.38 7.54
C PHE A 57 1.96 3.59 6.61
N THR A 58 2.85 4.58 6.75
CA THR A 58 2.86 5.78 5.90
C THR A 58 3.11 5.42 4.44
N TYR A 59 4.11 4.59 4.17
CA TYR A 59 4.44 4.12 2.83
C TYR A 59 3.31 3.26 2.24
N GLY A 60 2.70 2.38 3.02
CA GLY A 60 1.59 1.54 2.58
C GLY A 60 0.37 2.37 2.15
N ILE A 61 -0.01 3.39 2.92
CA ILE A 61 -1.08 4.31 2.53
C ILE A 61 -0.70 5.12 1.29
N TYR A 62 0.52 5.67 1.25
CA TYR A 62 1.01 6.39 0.08
C TYR A 62 0.97 5.52 -1.19
N TYR A 63 1.38 4.27 -1.08
CA TYR A 63 1.39 3.31 -2.18
C TYR A 63 -0.02 3.02 -2.69
N ILE A 64 -1.00 2.82 -1.79
CA ILE A 64 -2.41 2.66 -2.17
C ILE A 64 -2.92 3.91 -2.90
N LEU A 65 -2.71 5.09 -2.35
CA LEU A 65 -3.17 6.34 -2.94
C LEU A 65 -2.53 6.58 -4.31
N TYR A 66 -1.23 6.31 -4.42
CA TYR A 66 -0.51 6.40 -5.69
C TYR A 66 -1.05 5.42 -6.73
N ARG A 67 -1.34 4.18 -6.33
CA ARG A 67 -1.90 3.13 -7.20
C ARG A 67 -3.29 3.52 -7.69
N VAL A 68 -4.16 4.01 -6.81
CA VAL A 68 -5.51 4.47 -7.16
C VAL A 68 -5.43 5.68 -8.07
N ALA A 69 -4.63 6.69 -7.73
CA ALA A 69 -4.46 7.88 -8.57
C ALA A 69 -3.86 7.56 -9.95
N LYS A 70 -2.94 6.59 -10.03
CA LYS A 70 -2.39 6.11 -11.31
C LYS A 70 -3.48 5.41 -12.15
N HIS A 71 -4.32 4.60 -11.51
CA HIS A 71 -5.45 3.94 -12.18
C HIS A 71 -6.46 4.95 -12.73
N GLU A 72 -6.77 6.01 -11.98
CA GLU A 72 -7.65 7.10 -12.44
C GLU A 72 -7.06 7.90 -13.60
N ARG A 73 -5.74 8.11 -13.64
CA ARG A 73 -5.06 8.79 -14.76
C ARG A 73 -4.99 7.95 -16.04
N GLY A 74 -5.40 6.68 -16.01
CA GLY A 74 -5.43 5.81 -17.19
C GLY A 74 -4.05 5.42 -17.74
N GLU A 75 -2.98 5.62 -16.97
CA GLU A 75 -1.64 5.13 -17.31
C GLU A 75 -1.54 3.65 -16.96
N LYS A 76 -1.63 2.80 -18.00
CA LYS A 76 -1.40 1.36 -17.90
C LYS A 76 0.02 1.07 -17.39
#